data_AF-A0A0J8AZH2-F1
#
_entry.id   AF-A0A0J8AZH2-F1
#
_cell.length_a   1.000
_cell.length_b   1.000
_cell.length_c   1.000
_cell.angle_alpha   90.00
_cell.angle_beta   90.00
_cell.angle_gamma   90.00
#
_symmetry.space_group_name_H-M   'P 1'
#
loop_
_entity.id
_entity.type
_entity.pdbx_description
1 polymer ?
#
loop_
_entity_poly.entity_id
_entity_poly.type
_entity_poly.pdbx_seq_one_letter_code
_entity_poly.pdbx_strand_id
1 'polypeptide(L)'
;EKALIWRFRHYLTDDKHALVKFLRCINWDDSYEVQQGVSLLEKWTQIDIADALELLSSFFVHHQVRQYAVECLNRADDSQLEMYLLQLVQALRFEKHYPSDLSRFLIRRCSKSLDMATYMHWFVHVEQNYPNSGSLYDQFQEDFINVLKSNESSKLHDIVTLQHQFCDQLLKLSAALKNKTYKAQRERLLNLVAEDGPFSYLRKLPQ
;
A
#
# COMPACT_ATOMS: atom_id res chain seq x y z
N GLU A 1 27.48 5.82 21.20
CA GLU A 1 26.15 6.45 20.99
C GLU A 1 25.00 5.57 21.49
N LYS A 2 24.79 4.34 20.98
CA LYS A 2 23.69 3.43 21.41
C LYS A 2 23.58 3.23 22.93
N ALA A 3 24.70 2.98 23.61
CA ALA A 3 24.73 2.81 25.07
C ALA A 3 24.28 4.08 25.83
N LEU A 4 24.49 5.26 25.26
CA LEU A 4 24.08 6.53 25.85
C LEU A 4 22.56 6.71 25.73
N ILE A 5 22.00 6.42 24.55
CA ILE A 5 20.55 6.43 24.31
C ILE A 5 19.85 5.42 25.24
N TRP A 6 20.40 4.21 25.36
CA TRP A 6 19.88 3.19 26.28
C TRP A 6 19.92 3.65 27.74
N ARG A 7 21.02 4.27 28.18
CA ARG A 7 21.17 4.77 29.56
C ARG A 7 20.17 5.88 29.90
N PHE A 8 19.92 6.80 28.97
CA PHE A 8 19.03 7.94 29.19
C PHE A 8 17.60 7.73 28.65
N ARG A 9 17.22 6.51 28.27
CA ARG A 9 15.95 6.17 27.61
C ARG A 9 14.70 6.75 28.28
N HIS A 10 14.66 6.80 29.62
CA HIS A 10 13.51 7.35 30.36
C HIS A 10 13.39 8.87 30.25
N TYR A 11 14.48 9.59 29.99
CA TYR A 11 14.47 11.04 29.78
C TYR A 11 14.14 11.41 28.33
N LEU A 12 14.22 10.46 27.40
CA LEU A 12 13.99 10.66 25.98
C LEU A 12 12.54 10.41 25.57
N THR A 13 11.70 9.87 26.46
CA THR A 13 10.29 9.53 26.15
C THR A 13 9.46 10.73 25.72
N ASP A 14 9.87 11.94 26.13
CA ASP A 14 9.17 13.19 25.78
C ASP A 14 9.61 13.74 24.40
N ASP A 15 10.73 13.26 23.84
CA ASP A 15 11.22 13.65 22.51
C ASP A 15 10.78 12.63 21.45
N LYS A 16 9.77 13.01 20.65
CA LYS A 16 9.26 12.18 19.56
C LYS A 16 10.34 11.76 18.54
N HIS A 17 11.32 12.62 18.26
CA HIS A 17 12.37 12.34 17.27
C HIS A 17 13.43 11.35 17.78
N ALA A 18 13.43 11.07 19.09
CA ALA A 18 14.34 10.12 19.69
C ALA A 18 13.82 8.67 19.62
N LEU A 19 12.53 8.44 19.36
CA LEU A 19 11.94 7.10 19.39
C LEU A 19 12.60 6.15 18.39
N VAL A 20 12.71 6.56 17.13
CA VAL A 20 13.31 5.73 16.07
C VAL A 20 14.76 5.37 16.42
N LYS A 21 15.53 6.34 16.94
CA LYS A 21 16.91 6.13 17.37
C LYS A 21 16.99 5.17 18.55
N PHE A 22 16.08 5.30 19.51
CA PHE A 22 15.96 4.39 20.64
C PHE A 22 15.67 2.96 20.19
N LEU A 23 14.67 2.75 19.33
CA LEU A 23 14.31 1.42 18.83
C LEU A 23 15.44 0.74 18.03
N ARG A 24 16.31 1.52 17.37
CA ARG A 24 17.55 1.02 16.71
C ARG A 24 18.66 0.61 17.68
N CYS A 25 18.57 1.03 18.94
CA CYS A 25 19.54 0.67 19.97
C CYS A 25 19.22 -0.67 20.65
N ILE A 26 17.96 -1.10 20.58
CA ILE A 26 17.48 -2.30 21.26
C ILE A 26 17.99 -3.55 20.55
N ASN A 27 18.54 -4.48 21.33
CA ASN A 27 18.77 -5.83 20.88
C ASN A 27 17.48 -6.65 20.94
N TRP A 28 16.84 -6.88 19.80
CA TRP A 28 15.56 -7.60 19.72
C TRP A 28 15.67 -9.11 19.99
N ASP A 29 16.89 -9.64 20.13
CA ASP A 29 17.15 -11.03 20.55
C ASP A 29 17.32 -11.16 22.07
N ASP A 30 17.48 -10.05 22.80
CA ASP A 30 17.57 -10.04 24.27
C ASP A 30 16.19 -9.77 24.89
N SER A 31 15.62 -10.78 25.56
CA SER A 31 14.29 -10.70 26.16
C SER A 31 14.15 -9.57 27.19
N TYR A 32 15.22 -9.23 27.93
CA TYR A 32 15.20 -8.15 28.90
C TYR A 32 15.13 -6.78 28.19
N GLU A 33 15.93 -6.58 27.15
CA GLU A 33 15.91 -5.34 26.39
C GLU A 33 14.59 -5.16 25.62
N VAL A 34 14.08 -6.24 25.03
CA VAL A 34 12.77 -6.26 24.34
C VAL A 34 11.67 -5.82 25.31
N GLN A 35 11.60 -6.44 26.49
CA GLN A 35 10.55 -6.11 27.47
C GLN A 35 10.62 -4.64 27.91
N GLN A 36 11.82 -4.14 28.18
CA GLN A 36 12.04 -2.72 28.51
C GLN A 36 11.63 -1.80 27.36
N GLY A 37 12.07 -2.12 26.13
CA GLY A 37 11.78 -1.38 24.91
C GLY A 37 10.29 -1.20 24.66
N VAL A 38 9.57 -2.31 24.71
CA VAL A 38 8.12 -2.37 24.52
C VAL A 38 7.40 -1.57 25.61
N SER A 39 7.80 -1.74 26.88
CA SER A 39 7.18 -0.99 27.98
C SER A 39 7.36 0.53 27.88
N LEU A 40 8.43 0.97 27.21
CA LEU A 40 8.71 2.39 26.96
C LEU A 40 8.02 2.90 25.70
N LEU A 41 7.79 2.04 24.70
CA LEU A 41 7.07 2.38 23.48
C LEU A 41 5.67 2.91 23.79
N GLU A 42 4.96 2.28 24.73
CA GLU A 42 3.63 2.70 25.18
C GLU A 42 3.64 4.07 25.89
N LYS A 43 4.77 4.44 26.48
CA LYS A 43 4.94 5.70 27.23
C LYS A 43 5.55 6.81 26.37
N TRP A 44 6.02 6.49 25.18
CA TRP A 44 6.70 7.45 24.33
C TRP A 44 5.71 8.45 23.77
N THR A 45 6.13 9.71 23.70
CA THR A 45 5.38 10.76 23.01
C THR A 45 5.12 10.33 21.57
N GLN A 46 3.89 10.57 21.11
CA GLN A 46 3.48 10.12 19.79
C GLN A 46 4.37 10.74 18.69
N ILE A 47 4.80 9.90 17.75
CA ILE A 47 5.58 10.30 16.59
C ILE A 47 4.70 10.75 15.41
N ASP A 48 5.34 11.42 14.45
CA ASP A 48 4.69 11.85 13.21
C ASP A 48 4.54 10.66 12.23
N ILE A 49 3.69 10.82 11.22
CA ILE A 49 3.45 9.79 10.20
C ILE A 49 4.75 9.41 9.48
N ALA A 50 5.61 10.40 9.17
CA ALA A 50 6.88 10.16 8.49
C ALA A 50 7.80 9.22 9.30
N ASP A 51 7.88 9.42 10.61
CA ASP A 51 8.65 8.55 11.50
C ASP A 51 8.00 7.16 11.62
N ALA A 52 6.65 7.09 11.64
CA ALA A 52 5.92 5.82 11.66
C ALA A 52 6.17 4.99 10.39
N LEU A 53 6.34 5.62 9.23
CA LEU A 53 6.76 4.92 8.00
C LEU A 53 8.14 4.29 8.15
N GLU A 54 9.06 4.93 8.85
CA GLU A 54 10.37 4.36 9.11
C GLU A 54 10.27 3.08 9.96
N LEU A 55 9.33 3.04 10.92
CA LEU A 55 9.02 1.86 11.72
C LEU A 55 8.40 0.69 10.92
N LEU A 56 7.96 0.94 9.69
CA LEU A 56 7.46 -0.08 8.76
C LEU A 56 8.53 -0.54 7.74
N SER A 57 9.75 0.01 7.81
CA SER A 57 10.87 -0.41 6.97
C SER A 57 11.43 -1.79 7.38
N SER A 58 12.25 -2.38 6.52
CA SER A 58 12.94 -3.66 6.79
C SER A 58 13.78 -3.69 8.07
N PHE A 59 14.13 -2.53 8.64
CA PHE A 59 14.93 -2.45 9.86
C PHE A 59 14.16 -2.88 11.12
N PHE A 60 12.83 -2.73 11.12
CA PHE A 60 12.00 -3.04 12.26
C PHE A 60 11.09 -4.21 11.92
N VAL A 61 11.32 -5.34 12.58
CA VAL A 61 10.59 -6.59 12.29
C VAL A 61 9.89 -7.15 13.53
N HIS A 62 9.92 -6.42 14.63
CA HIS A 62 9.26 -6.79 15.87
C HIS A 62 7.78 -6.36 15.82
N HIS A 63 6.87 -7.29 16.14
CA HIS A 63 5.44 -7.09 15.95
C HIS A 63 4.89 -5.88 16.72
N GLN A 64 5.32 -5.64 17.96
CA GLN A 64 4.84 -4.48 18.75
C GLN A 64 5.27 -3.13 18.17
N VAL A 65 6.43 -3.08 17.49
CA VAL A 65 6.86 -1.85 16.80
C VAL A 65 6.01 -1.61 15.56
N ARG A 66 5.71 -2.66 14.80
CA ARG A 66 4.81 -2.60 13.63
C ARG A 66 3.39 -2.19 14.02
N GLN A 67 2.88 -2.78 15.09
CA GLN A 67 1.56 -2.44 15.64
C GLN A 67 1.50 -0.96 16.05
N TYR A 68 2.49 -0.48 16.80
CA TYR A 68 2.58 0.94 17.17
C TYR A 68 2.62 1.87 15.96
N ALA A 69 3.36 1.51 14.91
CA ALA A 69 3.38 2.27 13.67
C ALA A 69 1.98 2.36 13.03
N VAL A 70 1.26 1.26 12.96
CA VAL A 70 -0.13 1.21 12.46
C VAL A 70 -1.08 2.03 13.34
N GLU A 71 -0.89 2.02 14.66
CA GLU A 71 -1.66 2.87 15.59
C GLU A 71 -1.42 4.36 15.37
N CYS A 72 -0.18 4.76 15.03
CA CYS A 72 0.12 6.12 14.62
C CYS A 72 -0.59 6.49 13.31
N LEU A 73 -0.56 5.59 12.31
CA LEU A 73 -1.24 5.80 11.03
C LEU A 73 -2.77 5.91 11.16
N ASN A 74 -3.39 5.26 12.14
CA ASN A 74 -4.84 5.36 12.39
C ASN A 74 -5.31 6.78 12.74
N ARG A 75 -4.41 7.66 13.19
CA ARG A 75 -4.74 9.04 13.54
C ARG A 75 -4.62 9.99 12.35
N ALA A 76 -4.00 9.54 11.25
CA ALA A 76 -3.90 10.31 10.02
C ALA A 76 -5.26 10.41 9.32
N ASP A 77 -5.57 11.59 8.80
CA ASP A 77 -6.69 11.76 7.89
C ASP A 77 -6.40 11.10 6.53
N ASP A 78 -7.46 10.94 5.72
CA ASP A 78 -7.37 10.26 4.43
C ASP A 78 -6.44 10.98 3.46
N SER A 79 -6.39 12.32 3.50
CA SER A 79 -5.55 13.13 2.60
C SER A 79 -4.05 12.98 2.90
N GLN A 80 -3.69 12.94 4.18
CA GLN A 80 -2.33 12.65 4.61
C GLN A 80 -1.95 11.22 4.28
N LEU A 81 -2.87 10.27 4.51
CA LEU A 81 -2.63 8.87 4.23
C LEU A 81 -2.43 8.60 2.74
N GLU A 82 -3.17 9.28 1.87
CA GLU A 82 -3.04 9.20 0.42
C GLU A 82 -1.63 9.60 -0.05
N MET A 83 -1.03 10.65 0.53
CA MET A 83 0.34 11.09 0.20
C MET A 83 1.40 10.01 0.44
N TYR A 84 1.16 9.09 1.38
CA TYR A 84 2.08 8.03 1.76
C TYR A 84 1.64 6.63 1.29
N LEU A 85 0.52 6.55 0.56
CA LEU A 85 -0.13 5.28 0.24
C LEU A 85 0.80 4.35 -0.56
N LEU A 86 1.53 4.91 -1.52
CA LEU A 86 2.51 4.15 -2.30
C LEU A 86 3.57 3.50 -1.39
N GLN A 87 4.16 4.29 -0.48
CA GLN A 87 5.19 3.80 0.45
C GLN A 87 4.63 2.75 1.41
N LEU A 88 3.37 2.86 1.82
CA LEU A 88 2.70 1.87 2.64
C LEU A 88 2.47 0.55 1.89
N VAL A 89 2.10 0.61 0.61
CA VAL A 89 2.02 -0.60 -0.24
C VAL A 89 3.38 -1.27 -0.38
N GLN A 90 4.45 -0.48 -0.53
CA GLN A 90 5.81 -1.02 -0.53
C GLN A 90 6.17 -1.67 0.81
N ALA A 91 5.72 -1.10 1.94
CA ALA A 91 6.03 -1.60 3.26
C ALA A 91 5.42 -2.99 3.57
N LEU A 92 4.37 -3.40 2.85
CA LEU A 92 3.75 -4.73 2.99
C LEU A 92 4.75 -5.87 2.79
N ARG A 93 5.76 -5.71 1.91
CA ARG A 93 6.77 -6.75 1.66
C ARG A 93 7.69 -7.03 2.86
N PHE A 94 7.68 -6.16 3.87
CA PHE A 94 8.47 -6.31 5.09
C PHE A 94 7.64 -6.92 6.24
N GLU A 95 6.35 -7.20 6.01
CA GLU A 95 5.51 -7.90 6.97
C GLU A 95 5.87 -9.38 7.03
N LYS A 96 6.04 -9.91 8.25
CA LYS A 96 6.43 -11.32 8.47
C LYS A 96 5.29 -12.31 8.19
N HIS A 97 4.06 -11.87 8.36
CA HIS A 97 2.88 -12.71 8.31
C HIS A 97 1.76 -12.00 7.56
N TYR A 98 0.92 -12.78 6.91
CA TYR A 98 -0.29 -12.30 6.28
C TYR A 98 -1.51 -13.04 6.85
N PRO A 99 -2.62 -12.35 7.17
CA PRO A 99 -2.78 -10.90 7.18
C PRO A 99 -2.06 -10.22 8.35
N SER A 100 -1.41 -9.09 8.08
CA SER A 100 -0.74 -8.24 9.08
C SER A 100 -1.63 -7.11 9.56
N ASP A 101 -1.20 -6.38 10.59
CA ASP A 101 -1.91 -5.18 11.05
C ASP A 101 -1.92 -4.08 9.99
N LEU A 102 -0.81 -3.93 9.25
CA LEU A 102 -0.72 -3.00 8.13
C LEU A 102 -1.67 -3.39 7.00
N SER A 103 -1.75 -4.68 6.63
CA SER A 103 -2.64 -5.10 5.54
C SER A 103 -4.11 -4.87 5.88
N ARG A 104 -4.53 -5.26 7.09
CA ARG A 104 -5.90 -5.00 7.60
C ARG A 104 -6.20 -3.51 7.68
N PHE A 105 -5.24 -2.69 8.13
CA PHE A 105 -5.37 -1.24 8.18
C PHE A 105 -5.61 -0.65 6.79
N LEU A 106 -4.76 -0.99 5.81
CA LEU A 106 -4.85 -0.46 4.45
C LEU A 106 -6.17 -0.86 3.78
N ILE A 107 -6.56 -2.13 3.87
CA ILE A 107 -7.83 -2.63 3.32
C ILE A 107 -9.01 -1.85 3.93
N ARG A 108 -9.05 -1.70 5.25
CA ARG A 108 -10.13 -1.01 5.96
C ARG A 108 -10.23 0.48 5.61
N ARG A 109 -9.09 1.17 5.46
CA ARG A 109 -9.06 2.62 5.18
C ARG A 109 -9.38 2.88 3.71
N CYS A 110 -8.73 2.16 2.79
CA CYS A 110 -8.88 2.40 1.36
C CYS A 110 -10.26 1.97 0.83
N SER A 111 -10.94 1.00 1.45
CA SER A 111 -12.27 0.57 1.02
C SER A 111 -13.40 1.57 1.29
N LYS A 112 -13.09 2.73 1.88
CA LYS A 112 -14.05 3.79 2.23
C LYS A 112 -13.97 5.02 1.32
N SER A 113 -12.95 5.11 0.48
CA SER A 113 -12.72 6.25 -0.42
C SER A 113 -12.45 5.73 -1.83
N LEU A 114 -13.12 6.32 -2.84
CA LEU A 114 -12.92 5.92 -4.23
C LEU A 114 -11.49 6.16 -4.68
N ASP A 115 -10.95 7.34 -4.39
CA ASP A 115 -9.60 7.71 -4.82
C ASP A 115 -8.56 6.76 -4.21
N MET A 116 -8.64 6.54 -2.89
CA MET A 116 -7.75 5.59 -2.21
C MET A 116 -7.91 4.16 -2.71
N ALA A 117 -9.15 3.72 -2.99
CA ALA A 117 -9.40 2.38 -3.52
C ALA A 117 -8.79 2.20 -4.92
N THR A 118 -8.96 3.20 -5.79
CA THR A 118 -8.37 3.22 -7.13
C THR A 118 -6.84 3.21 -7.04
N TYR A 119 -6.22 4.06 -6.23
CA TYR A 119 -4.76 4.05 -6.07
C TYR A 119 -4.24 2.73 -5.51
N MET A 120 -4.89 2.19 -4.47
CA MET A 120 -4.53 0.91 -3.88
C MET A 120 -4.56 -0.21 -4.92
N HIS A 121 -5.64 -0.31 -5.68
CA HIS A 121 -5.79 -1.32 -6.74
C HIS A 121 -4.63 -1.26 -7.74
N TRP A 122 -4.30 -0.06 -8.23
CA TRP A 122 -3.24 0.10 -9.23
C TRP A 122 -1.84 -0.11 -8.68
N PHE A 123 -1.55 0.35 -7.46
CA PHE A 123 -0.26 0.12 -6.82
C PHE A 123 -0.02 -1.36 -6.58
N VAL A 124 -1.01 -2.08 -6.05
CA VAL A 124 -0.91 -3.53 -5.84
C VAL A 124 -0.82 -4.26 -7.18
N HIS A 125 -1.59 -3.87 -8.18
CA HIS A 125 -1.53 -4.49 -9.51
C HIS A 125 -0.14 -4.40 -10.14
N VAL A 126 0.54 -3.27 -10.00
CA VAL A 126 1.94 -3.12 -10.45
C VAL A 126 2.86 -4.08 -9.69
N GLU A 127 2.68 -4.20 -8.37
CA GLU A 127 3.48 -5.09 -7.52
C GLU A 127 3.29 -6.58 -7.83
N GLN A 128 2.08 -7.02 -8.20
CA GLN A 128 1.78 -8.39 -8.60
C GLN A 128 2.59 -8.85 -9.83
N ASN A 129 3.00 -7.92 -10.68
CA ASN A 129 3.78 -8.21 -11.89
C ASN A 129 5.28 -8.48 -11.62
N TYR A 130 5.74 -8.36 -10.37
CA TYR A 130 7.14 -8.64 -10.02
C TYR A 130 7.35 -10.09 -9.52
N PRO A 131 8.35 -10.81 -10.06
CA PRO A 131 8.50 -12.27 -9.89
C PRO A 131 8.74 -12.77 -8.45
N ASN A 132 9.11 -11.91 -7.50
CA ASN A 132 9.48 -12.31 -6.13
C ASN A 132 8.49 -11.86 -5.05
N SER A 133 7.40 -11.18 -5.43
CA SER A 133 6.44 -10.63 -4.46
C SER A 133 4.98 -10.96 -4.76
N GLY A 134 4.72 -11.61 -5.90
CA GLY A 134 3.36 -11.90 -6.39
C GLY A 134 2.44 -12.50 -5.34
N SER A 135 2.81 -13.60 -4.67
CA SER A 135 1.89 -14.33 -3.79
C SER A 135 1.31 -13.50 -2.64
N LEU A 136 2.09 -12.58 -2.07
CA LEU A 136 1.61 -11.67 -1.02
C LEU A 136 0.62 -10.65 -1.58
N TYR A 137 0.99 -10.00 -2.68
CA TYR A 137 0.16 -8.96 -3.30
C TYR A 137 -1.08 -9.54 -3.98
N ASP A 138 -1.03 -10.78 -4.47
CA ASP A 138 -2.17 -11.54 -4.96
C ASP A 138 -3.19 -11.77 -3.85
N GLN A 139 -2.73 -12.26 -2.70
CA GLN A 139 -3.60 -12.49 -1.55
C GLN A 139 -4.18 -11.18 -0.99
N PHE A 140 -3.35 -10.12 -0.91
CA PHE A 140 -3.80 -8.78 -0.53
C PHE A 140 -4.89 -8.27 -1.48
N GLN A 141 -4.68 -8.41 -2.78
CA GLN A 141 -5.62 -7.96 -3.80
C GLN A 141 -6.94 -8.71 -3.70
N GLU A 142 -6.91 -10.02 -3.51
CA GLU A 142 -8.11 -10.83 -3.32
C GLU A 142 -8.93 -10.36 -2.12
N ASP A 143 -8.29 -10.20 -0.96
CA ASP A 143 -8.96 -9.72 0.26
C ASP A 143 -9.51 -8.31 0.08
N PHE A 144 -8.74 -7.42 -0.57
CA PHE A 144 -9.16 -6.05 -0.82
C PHE A 144 -10.42 -6.00 -1.72
N ILE A 145 -10.41 -6.74 -2.82
CA ILE A 145 -11.55 -6.84 -3.73
C ILE A 145 -12.77 -7.47 -3.04
N ASN A 146 -12.58 -8.48 -2.18
CA ASN A 146 -13.67 -9.07 -1.40
C ASN A 146 -14.33 -8.07 -0.45
N VAL A 147 -13.53 -7.18 0.17
CA VAL A 147 -14.06 -6.08 1.00
C VAL A 147 -14.78 -5.03 0.17
N LEU A 148 -14.28 -4.69 -1.04
CA LEU A 148 -15.00 -3.77 -1.92
C LEU A 148 -16.35 -4.34 -2.38
N LYS A 149 -16.43 -5.65 -2.65
CA LYS A 149 -17.67 -6.34 -3.04
C LYS A 149 -18.69 -6.42 -1.92
N SER A 150 -18.25 -6.63 -0.68
CA SER A 150 -19.17 -6.75 0.47
C SER A 150 -19.75 -5.41 0.92
N ASN A 151 -19.16 -4.30 0.48
CA ASN A 151 -19.68 -2.96 0.74
C ASN A 151 -20.81 -2.64 -0.26
N GLU A 152 -21.99 -3.24 -0.07
CA GLU A 152 -23.16 -3.16 -0.97
C GLU A 152 -23.61 -1.72 -1.29
N SER A 153 -23.29 -0.76 -0.42
CA SER A 153 -23.61 0.65 -0.62
C SER A 153 -22.64 1.39 -1.55
N SER A 154 -21.46 0.82 -1.80
CA SER A 154 -20.37 1.48 -2.52
C SER A 154 -20.20 0.87 -3.90
N LYS A 155 -20.39 1.67 -4.95
CA LYS A 155 -20.09 1.29 -6.35
C LYS A 155 -18.58 1.19 -6.64
N LEU A 156 -17.74 1.13 -5.61
CA LEU A 156 -16.28 1.19 -5.71
C LEU A 156 -15.73 0.00 -6.48
N HIS A 157 -16.20 -1.21 -6.15
CA HIS A 157 -15.81 -2.43 -6.86
C HIS A 157 -16.08 -2.33 -8.36
N ASP A 158 -17.28 -1.87 -8.73
CA ASP A 158 -17.69 -1.76 -10.13
C ASP A 158 -16.83 -0.76 -10.88
N ILE A 159 -16.55 0.41 -10.27
CA ILE A 159 -15.70 1.44 -10.88
C ILE A 159 -14.28 0.92 -11.07
N VAL A 160 -13.67 0.33 -10.04
CA VAL A 160 -12.31 -0.25 -10.13
C VAL A 160 -12.26 -1.34 -11.20
N THR A 161 -13.28 -2.20 -11.26
CA THR A 161 -13.38 -3.27 -12.27
C THR A 161 -13.47 -2.70 -13.69
N LEU A 162 -14.33 -1.69 -13.90
CA LEU A 162 -14.48 -1.03 -15.20
C LEU A 162 -13.19 -0.33 -15.63
N GLN A 163 -12.51 0.36 -14.72
CA GLN A 163 -11.21 0.98 -14.97
C GLN A 163 -10.17 -0.06 -15.40
N HIS A 164 -10.09 -1.18 -14.68
CA HIS A 164 -9.15 -2.26 -14.99
C HIS A 164 -9.42 -2.86 -16.38
N GLN A 165 -10.67 -3.19 -16.68
CA GLN A 165 -11.09 -3.72 -17.98
C GLN A 165 -10.76 -2.75 -19.12
N PHE A 166 -10.98 -1.46 -18.92
CA PHE A 166 -10.66 -0.44 -19.91
C PHE A 166 -9.16 -0.37 -20.20
N CYS A 167 -8.31 -0.38 -19.17
CA CYS A 167 -6.86 -0.41 -19.32
C CYS A 167 -6.39 -1.67 -20.07
N ASP A 168 -6.92 -2.85 -19.73
CA ASP A 168 -6.63 -4.10 -20.43
C ASP A 168 -6.95 -4.04 -21.92
N GLN A 169 -8.09 -3.43 -22.26
CA GLN A 169 -8.51 -3.24 -23.64
C GLN A 169 -7.56 -2.30 -24.38
N LEU A 170 -7.14 -1.19 -23.76
CA LEU A 170 -6.15 -0.28 -24.33
C LEU A 170 -4.78 -0.95 -24.53
N LEU A 171 -4.35 -1.80 -23.59
CA LEU A 171 -3.10 -2.56 -23.71
C LEU A 171 -3.15 -3.55 -24.89
N LYS A 172 -4.26 -4.29 -25.03
CA LYS A 172 -4.48 -5.20 -26.17
C LYS A 172 -4.51 -4.45 -27.51
N LEU A 173 -5.17 -3.29 -27.55
CA LEU A 173 -5.20 -2.43 -28.73
C LEU A 173 -3.78 -1.92 -29.08
N SER A 174 -3.05 -1.42 -28.10
CA SER A 174 -1.66 -0.95 -28.26
C SER A 174 -0.75 -2.06 -28.79
N ALA A 175 -0.86 -3.28 -28.25
CA ALA A 175 -0.12 -4.44 -28.72
C ALA A 175 -0.45 -4.79 -30.20
N ALA A 176 -1.72 -4.70 -30.59
CA ALA A 176 -2.17 -4.97 -31.97
C ALA A 176 -1.63 -3.94 -32.99
N LEU A 177 -1.22 -2.76 -32.52
CA LEU A 177 -0.68 -1.66 -33.32
C LEU A 177 0.86 -1.60 -33.31
N LYS A 178 1.51 -2.38 -32.43
CA LYS A 178 2.97 -2.38 -32.27
C LYS A 178 3.68 -2.84 -33.56
N ASN A 179 4.88 -2.31 -33.80
CA ASN A 179 5.75 -2.64 -34.95
C ASN A 179 5.14 -2.35 -36.35
N LYS A 180 4.31 -1.31 -36.46
CA LYS A 180 3.69 -0.87 -37.72
C LYS A 180 4.09 0.57 -38.03
N THR A 181 4.07 0.94 -39.31
CA THR A 181 4.25 2.34 -39.72
C THR A 181 3.07 3.18 -39.26
N TYR A 182 3.26 4.48 -39.05
CA TYR A 182 2.19 5.40 -38.64
C TYR A 182 0.93 5.30 -39.53
N LYS A 183 1.11 5.22 -40.85
CA LYS A 183 0.00 5.07 -41.80
C LYS A 183 -0.78 3.77 -41.55
N ALA A 184 -0.08 2.64 -41.40
CA ALA A 184 -0.70 1.34 -41.13
C ALA A 184 -1.33 1.28 -39.72
N GLN A 185 -0.76 1.97 -38.73
CA GLN A 185 -1.34 2.09 -37.39
C GLN A 185 -2.66 2.85 -37.44
N ARG A 186 -2.71 3.99 -38.13
CA ARG A 186 -3.92 4.81 -38.25
C ARG A 186 -5.06 4.04 -38.94
N GLU A 187 -4.78 3.42 -40.09
CA GLU A 187 -5.79 2.62 -40.80
C GLU A 187 -6.30 1.45 -39.95
N ARG A 188 -5.39 0.74 -39.27
CA ARG A 188 -5.77 -0.39 -38.42
C ARG A 188 -6.53 0.04 -37.17
N LEU A 189 -6.16 1.15 -36.53
CA LEU A 189 -6.88 1.69 -35.37
C LEU A 189 -8.33 2.03 -35.74
N LEU A 190 -8.54 2.67 -36.91
CA LEU A 190 -9.89 2.99 -37.40
C LEU A 190 -10.75 1.74 -37.58
N ASN A 191 -10.17 0.66 -38.13
CA ASN A 191 -10.87 -0.63 -38.28
C ASN A 191 -11.10 -1.33 -36.94
N LEU A 192 -10.14 -1.29 -36.02
CA LEU A 192 -10.23 -1.94 -34.73
C LEU A 192 -11.29 -1.31 -33.82
N VAL A 193 -11.44 0.02 -33.88
CA VAL A 193 -12.43 0.79 -33.11
C VAL A 193 -13.70 1.05 -33.93
N ALA A 194 -13.87 0.47 -35.13
CA ALA A 194 -15.12 0.57 -35.91
C ALA A 194 -16.33 0.02 -35.13
N GLU A 195 -17.56 0.32 -35.55
CA GLU A 195 -18.79 -0.20 -34.90
C GLU A 195 -18.80 -1.74 -34.82
N ASP A 196 -18.29 -2.38 -35.87
CA ASP A 196 -18.18 -3.84 -35.98
C ASP A 196 -16.80 -4.35 -35.54
N GLY A 197 -15.94 -3.43 -35.09
CA GLY A 197 -14.56 -3.71 -34.71
C GLY A 197 -14.44 -4.38 -33.34
N PRO A 198 -13.37 -5.15 -33.10
CA PRO A 198 -13.16 -5.86 -31.83
C PRO A 198 -12.96 -4.93 -30.62
N PHE A 199 -12.78 -3.62 -30.84
CA PHE A 199 -12.66 -2.59 -29.80
C PHE A 199 -13.76 -1.52 -29.92
N SER A 200 -14.91 -1.85 -30.53
CA SER A 200 -16.04 -0.92 -30.72
C SER A 200 -16.56 -0.31 -29.42
N TYR A 201 -16.48 -1.05 -28.31
CA TYR A 201 -16.87 -0.60 -26.97
C TYR A 201 -16.06 0.63 -26.48
N LEU A 202 -14.82 0.84 -26.96
CA LEU A 202 -14.04 2.03 -26.60
C LEU A 202 -14.64 3.33 -27.16
N ARG A 203 -15.57 3.24 -28.12
CA ARG A 203 -16.34 4.41 -28.60
C ARG A 203 -17.34 4.91 -27.57
N LYS A 204 -17.76 4.07 -26.63
CA LYS A 204 -18.71 4.41 -25.57
C LYS A 204 -17.92 4.56 -24.28
N LEU A 205 -17.59 5.80 -23.92
CA LEU A 205 -17.06 6.08 -22.59
C LEU A 205 -18.16 5.75 -21.55
N PRO A 206 -17.80 5.12 -20.42
CA PRO A 206 -18.72 5.01 -19.29
C PRO A 206 -19.25 6.42 -18.95
N GLN A 207 -20.58 6.57 -18.85
CA GLN A 207 -21.21 7.79 -18.36
C GLN A 207 -21.03 7.93 -16.85
#